data_AF-A0A7J7PXH8-F1
#
_entry.id   AF-A0A7J7PXH8-F1
#
_cell.length_a   1.000
_cell.length_b   1.000
_cell.length_c   1.000
_cell.angle_alpha   90.00
_cell.angle_beta   90.00
_cell.angle_gamma   90.00
#
_symmetry.space_group_name_H-M   'P 1'
#
loop_
_entity.id
_entity.type
_entity.pdbx_description
1 polymer ?
#
loop_
_entity_poly.entity_id
_entity_poly.type
_entity_poly.pdbx_seq_one_letter_code
_entity_poly.pdbx_strand_id
1 'polypeptide(L)'
;MVRRVMGKRTPTQEQVVRQLVQHRMLPAIWFIMSRRDCDLGAIATNVTLVDQREEAALEQELMQLFADNPDAVRDKLVPAFLRGVASHHAGCLPAWKSLVERCFQKGLLKLVYATGTLAAGINMPARTTVISNLARRSDDGIQLLPHNELLQMAGRAGRRGYDTLGHCVLVQGRFEGAEAAHGIIAAGPEPLRSQFATSYSLVLNLLSVYSLDEARDFLSKSFGTYLHEEGNQRLRQQAQQLMDTAAQLLQLAESQGQATITQQQKEAASAVKRLKSLLLRLRQRATAERCAAVGRMLSTAGDTAAAAAAAAARRSAESACRRCCCSTSAATPTTTPRPQSTCRPSQSRSLTGRRLHPARCATGRSRRSCCAWAPTTAPWQWQPSTSPEC
;
A
#
# COMPACT_ATOMS: atom_id res chain seq x y z
N MET A 1 10.37 5.80 -23.07
CA MET A 1 10.96 7.16 -23.02
C MET A 1 9.81 8.15 -22.97
N VAL A 2 9.50 8.73 -21.80
CA VAL A 2 8.35 9.63 -21.65
C VAL A 2 8.69 10.98 -22.29
N ARG A 3 7.98 11.35 -23.35
CA ARG A 3 8.23 12.58 -24.12
C ARG A 3 7.88 13.79 -23.23
N ARG A 4 8.84 14.69 -23.02
CA ARG A 4 8.71 15.86 -22.14
C ARG A 4 7.70 16.84 -22.76
N VAL A 5 6.47 16.87 -22.27
CA VAL A 5 5.48 17.88 -22.67
C VAL A 5 5.94 19.22 -22.13
N MET A 6 6.27 20.16 -23.02
CA MET A 6 6.65 21.54 -22.67
C MET A 6 5.55 22.17 -21.80
N GLY A 7 5.94 22.78 -20.67
CA GLY A 7 5.10 23.15 -19.53
C GLY A 7 4.05 24.28 -19.73
N LYS A 8 3.36 24.34 -20.87
CA LYS A 8 2.30 25.33 -21.15
C LYS A 8 0.86 24.75 -21.14
N ARG A 9 0.65 23.49 -20.70
CA ARG A 9 -0.67 22.82 -20.79
C ARG A 9 -1.16 22.13 -19.51
N THR A 10 -0.67 22.53 -18.33
CA THR A 10 -1.21 22.02 -17.05
C THR A 10 -2.27 23.00 -16.54
N PRO A 11 -3.55 22.60 -16.45
CA PRO A 11 -4.59 23.48 -15.91
C PRO A 11 -4.35 23.72 -14.42
N THR A 12 -4.68 24.92 -13.94
CA THR A 12 -4.65 25.19 -12.50
C THR A 12 -5.80 24.49 -11.80
N GLN A 13 -5.64 24.20 -10.51
CA GLN A 13 -6.69 23.58 -9.71
C GLN A 13 -8.00 24.36 -9.76
N GLU A 14 -7.91 25.69 -9.65
CA GLU A 14 -9.07 26.57 -9.73
C GLU A 14 -9.77 26.51 -11.10
N GLN A 15 -9.00 26.46 -12.21
CA GLN A 15 -9.57 26.30 -13.54
C GLN A 15 -10.38 24.99 -13.66
N VAL A 16 -9.84 23.88 -13.14
CA VAL A 16 -10.56 22.60 -13.14
C VAL A 16 -11.82 22.68 -12.30
N VAL A 17 -11.75 23.23 -11.07
CA VAL A 17 -12.92 23.37 -10.19
C VAL A 17 -14.02 24.22 -10.86
N ARG A 18 -13.65 25.36 -11.48
CA ARG A 18 -14.60 26.21 -12.21
C ARG A 18 -15.27 25.46 -13.37
N GLN A 19 -14.52 24.65 -14.11
CA GLN A 19 -15.07 23.80 -15.17
C GLN A 19 -16.04 22.75 -14.62
N LEU A 20 -15.72 22.12 -13.49
CA LEU A 20 -16.64 21.17 -12.83
C LEU A 20 -17.95 21.85 -12.42
N VAL A 21 -17.89 23.08 -11.91
CA VAL A 21 -19.10 23.88 -11.59
C VAL A 21 -19.91 24.18 -12.85
N GLN A 22 -19.26 24.71 -13.88
CA GLN A 22 -19.91 25.09 -15.15
C GLN A 22 -20.62 23.91 -15.82
N HIS A 23 -20.02 22.72 -15.76
CA HIS A 23 -20.58 21.49 -16.33
C HIS A 23 -21.48 20.71 -15.37
N ARG A 24 -21.83 21.27 -14.20
CA ARG A 24 -22.67 20.62 -13.17
C ARG A 24 -22.16 19.23 -12.76
N MET A 25 -20.84 19.10 -12.66
CA MET A 25 -20.14 17.85 -12.33
C MET A 25 -19.92 17.64 -10.82
N LEU A 26 -20.45 18.50 -9.96
CA LEU A 26 -20.38 18.35 -8.51
C LEU A 26 -21.55 17.47 -7.96
N PRO A 27 -21.37 16.76 -6.84
CA PRO A 27 -20.18 16.72 -5.99
C PRO A 27 -19.05 15.86 -6.58
N ALA A 28 -17.80 16.22 -6.26
CA ALA A 28 -16.62 15.55 -6.80
C ALA A 28 -15.64 15.09 -5.70
N ILE A 29 -14.98 13.96 -5.95
CA ILE A 29 -13.82 13.50 -5.17
C ILE A 29 -12.57 13.72 -5.99
N TRP A 30 -11.61 14.47 -5.45
CA TRP A 30 -10.34 14.76 -6.08
C TRP A 30 -9.23 13.93 -5.47
N PHE A 31 -8.78 12.90 -6.17
CA PHE A 31 -7.72 12.02 -5.74
C PHE A 31 -6.32 12.63 -5.96
N ILE A 32 -5.59 12.79 -4.85
CA ILE A 32 -4.18 13.18 -4.81
C ILE A 32 -3.40 12.15 -3.98
N MET A 33 -2.30 11.61 -4.51
CA MET A 33 -1.55 10.51 -3.89
C MET A 33 -0.67 10.92 -2.69
N SER A 34 -0.97 12.05 -2.04
CA SER A 34 -0.17 12.64 -0.96
C SER A 34 -1.09 13.30 0.06
N ARG A 35 -0.92 12.94 1.34
CA ARG A 35 -1.73 13.48 2.46
C ARG A 35 -1.56 14.99 2.57
N ARG A 36 -0.31 15.46 2.54
CA ARG A 36 0.02 16.88 2.58
C ARG A 36 -0.63 17.64 1.43
N ASP A 37 -0.60 17.09 0.23
CA ASP A 37 -1.12 17.77 -0.94
C ASP A 37 -2.66 17.79 -0.97
N CYS A 38 -3.33 16.83 -0.32
CA CYS A 38 -4.78 16.92 -0.11
C CYS A 38 -5.15 18.13 0.76
N ASP A 39 -4.43 18.37 1.85
CA ASP A 39 -4.66 19.53 2.72
C ASP A 39 -4.35 20.83 2.00
N LEU A 40 -3.20 20.89 1.33
CA LEU A 40 -2.82 22.07 0.54
C LEU A 40 -3.82 22.34 -0.59
N GLY A 41 -4.33 21.29 -1.24
CA GLY A 41 -5.37 21.40 -2.26
C GLY A 41 -6.65 22.00 -1.70
N ALA A 42 -7.13 21.50 -0.56
CA ALA A 42 -8.31 22.07 0.10
C ALA A 42 -8.12 23.56 0.44
N ILE A 43 -6.97 23.90 1.05
CA ILE A 43 -6.64 25.29 1.44
C ILE A 43 -6.54 26.20 0.21
N ALA A 44 -5.89 25.74 -0.86
CA ALA A 44 -5.67 26.51 -2.08
C ALA A 44 -6.94 26.71 -2.92
N THR A 45 -8.02 25.96 -2.63
CA THR A 45 -9.29 26.13 -3.34
C THR A 45 -9.99 27.40 -2.84
N ASN A 46 -9.87 28.47 -3.61
CA ASN A 46 -10.45 29.78 -3.30
C ASN A 46 -11.79 30.03 -4.01
N VAL A 47 -12.60 28.98 -4.17
CA VAL A 47 -13.94 29.06 -4.77
C VAL A 47 -14.94 28.63 -3.72
N THR A 48 -15.98 29.43 -3.49
CA THR A 48 -17.11 29.07 -2.63
C THR A 48 -18.08 28.20 -3.44
N LEU A 49 -18.33 26.97 -2.97
CA LEU A 49 -19.16 25.98 -3.67
C LEU A 49 -20.55 25.81 -3.03
N VAL A 50 -20.82 26.52 -1.95
CA VAL A 50 -22.04 26.41 -1.14
C VAL A 50 -22.77 27.75 -1.08
N ASP A 51 -24.08 27.71 -0.82
CA ASP A 51 -24.85 28.90 -0.49
C ASP A 51 -24.80 29.23 1.02
N GLN A 52 -25.40 30.35 1.42
CA GLN A 52 -25.40 30.81 2.82
C GLN A 52 -26.09 29.83 3.78
N ARG A 53 -27.10 29.08 3.32
CA ARG A 53 -27.82 28.11 4.16
C ARG A 53 -26.97 26.86 4.36
N GLU A 54 -26.34 26.39 3.30
CA GLU A 54 -25.39 25.27 3.33
C GLU A 54 -24.16 25.61 4.17
N GLU A 55 -23.64 26.83 4.07
CA GLU A 55 -22.54 27.33 4.91
C GLU A 55 -22.92 27.34 6.40
N ALA A 56 -24.10 27.86 6.75
CA ALA A 56 -24.59 27.84 8.13
C ALA A 56 -24.77 26.41 8.66
N ALA A 57 -25.24 25.47 7.83
CA ALA A 57 -25.36 24.06 8.21
C ALA A 57 -23.98 23.40 8.44
N LEU A 58 -22.98 23.74 7.63
CA LEU A 58 -21.60 23.30 7.82
C LEU A 58 -21.00 23.87 9.11
N GLU A 59 -21.29 25.13 9.42
CA GLU A 59 -20.86 25.79 10.65
C GLU A 59 -21.45 25.10 11.89
N GLN A 60 -22.73 24.71 11.84
CA GLN A 60 -23.38 23.96 12.92
C GLN A 60 -22.71 22.59 13.17
N GLU A 61 -22.46 21.81 12.12
CA GLU A 61 -21.76 20.52 12.23
C GLU A 61 -20.33 20.69 12.76
N LEU A 62 -19.65 21.77 12.37
CA LEU A 62 -18.31 22.09 12.84
C LEU A 62 -18.32 22.49 14.33
N MET A 63 -19.29 23.30 14.76
CA MET A 63 -19.46 23.68 16.16
C MET A 63 -19.75 22.46 17.03
N GLN A 64 -20.56 21.52 16.54
CA GLN A 64 -20.80 20.26 17.25
C GLN A 64 -19.52 19.44 17.40
N LEU A 65 -18.71 19.32 16.33
CA LEU A 65 -17.41 18.66 16.42
C LEU A 65 -16.49 19.36 17.43
N PHE A 66 -16.47 20.70 17.43
CA PHE A 66 -15.66 21.48 18.36
C PHE A 66 -16.08 21.26 19.82
N ALA A 67 -17.38 21.14 20.09
CA ALA A 67 -17.90 20.84 21.42
C ALA A 67 -17.55 19.41 21.89
N ASP A 68 -17.70 18.42 21.00
CA ASP A 68 -17.50 17.01 21.36
C ASP A 68 -16.01 16.62 21.39
N ASN A 69 -15.22 17.15 20.45
CA ASN A 69 -13.82 16.75 20.20
C ASN A 69 -13.00 17.95 19.68
N PRO A 70 -12.65 18.94 20.52
CA PRO A 70 -11.96 20.15 20.08
C PRO A 70 -10.61 19.85 19.40
N ASP A 71 -9.85 18.87 19.92
CA ASP A 71 -8.56 18.45 19.35
C ASP A 71 -8.67 17.83 17.94
N ALA A 72 -9.86 17.42 17.53
CA ALA A 72 -10.09 16.88 16.20
C ALA A 72 -10.24 17.95 15.11
N VAL A 73 -10.51 19.20 15.51
CA VAL A 73 -10.72 20.30 14.58
C VAL A 73 -9.40 20.70 13.93
N ARG A 74 -9.44 20.88 12.61
CA ARG A 74 -8.27 21.27 11.82
C ARG A 74 -8.41 22.73 11.41
N ASP A 75 -7.97 23.65 12.27
CA ASP A 75 -8.17 25.11 12.09
C ASP A 75 -7.81 25.62 10.69
N LYS A 76 -6.69 25.13 10.13
CA LYS A 76 -6.23 25.53 8.79
C LYS A 76 -7.19 25.14 7.66
N LEU A 77 -8.03 24.12 7.88
CA LEU A 77 -9.00 23.61 6.91
C LEU A 77 -10.40 24.17 7.12
N VAL A 78 -10.69 24.77 8.29
CA VAL A 78 -12.01 25.34 8.59
C VAL A 78 -12.50 26.31 7.52
N PRO A 79 -11.68 27.28 7.02
CA PRO A 79 -12.15 28.18 5.97
C PRO A 79 -12.52 27.45 4.67
N ALA A 80 -11.77 26.41 4.30
CA ALA A 80 -12.09 25.60 3.12
C ALA A 80 -13.36 24.78 3.34
N PHE A 81 -13.51 24.21 4.54
CA PHE A 81 -14.66 23.40 4.94
C PHE A 81 -15.96 24.20 4.82
N LEU A 82 -16.00 25.43 5.34
CA LEU A 82 -17.15 26.33 5.24
C LEU A 82 -17.48 26.74 3.79
N ARG A 83 -16.49 26.71 2.87
CA ARG A 83 -16.73 26.88 1.42
C ARG A 83 -17.23 25.62 0.71
N GLY A 84 -17.47 24.53 1.43
CA GLY A 84 -17.89 23.24 0.87
C GLY A 84 -16.75 22.36 0.35
N VAL A 85 -15.52 22.60 0.82
CA VAL A 85 -14.29 21.89 0.38
C VAL A 85 -13.59 21.25 1.57
N ALA A 86 -13.29 19.95 1.50
CA ALA A 86 -12.58 19.26 2.58
C ALA A 86 -11.42 18.40 2.09
N SER A 87 -10.55 17.97 3.02
CA SER A 87 -9.56 16.92 2.79
C SER A 87 -9.89 15.66 3.60
N HIS A 88 -9.62 14.49 3.02
CA HIS A 88 -9.83 13.17 3.63
C HIS A 88 -8.64 12.25 3.38
N HIS A 89 -7.93 11.88 4.44
CA HIS A 89 -6.82 10.94 4.35
C HIS A 89 -6.53 10.25 5.69
N ALA A 90 -5.69 9.20 5.68
CA ALA A 90 -5.34 8.44 6.88
C ALA A 90 -4.66 9.26 8.01
N GLY A 91 -4.09 10.44 7.70
CA GLY A 91 -3.55 11.35 8.70
C GLY A 91 -4.60 12.22 9.42
N CYS A 92 -5.87 12.15 9.05
CA CYS A 92 -6.95 12.87 9.74
C CYS A 92 -7.42 12.07 10.95
N LEU A 93 -7.74 12.76 12.05
CA LEU A 93 -8.34 12.14 13.22
C LEU A 93 -9.72 11.53 12.88
N PRO A 94 -10.12 10.41 13.51
CA PRO A 94 -11.38 9.72 13.20
C PRO A 94 -12.62 10.62 13.27
N ALA A 95 -12.69 11.53 14.24
CA ALA A 95 -13.82 12.44 14.38
C ALA A 95 -13.93 13.44 13.22
N TRP A 96 -12.80 13.99 12.74
CA TRP A 96 -12.76 14.83 11.54
C TRP A 96 -13.18 14.07 10.27
N LYS A 97 -12.69 12.83 10.09
CA LYS A 97 -13.10 11.99 8.95
C LYS A 97 -14.60 11.73 8.95
N SER A 98 -15.15 11.42 10.12
CA SER A 98 -16.59 11.16 10.30
C SER A 98 -17.42 12.41 9.98
N LEU A 99 -16.97 13.60 10.39
CA LEU A 99 -17.59 14.87 10.01
C LEU A 99 -17.63 15.05 8.49
N VAL A 100 -16.47 14.90 7.82
CA VAL A 100 -16.36 15.04 6.36
C VAL A 100 -17.27 14.04 5.63
N GLU A 101 -17.29 12.78 6.06
CA GLU A 101 -18.13 11.74 5.46
C GLU A 101 -19.62 12.05 5.61
N ARG A 102 -20.06 12.45 6.81
CA ARG A 102 -21.46 12.84 7.05
C ARG A 102 -21.85 14.08 6.23
N CYS A 103 -21.04 15.14 6.24
CA CYS A 103 -21.36 16.36 5.50
C CYS A 103 -21.36 16.14 3.98
N PHE A 104 -20.53 15.24 3.47
CA PHE A 104 -20.56 14.86 2.05
C PHE A 104 -21.83 14.06 1.72
N GLN A 105 -22.23 13.10 2.56
CA GLN A 105 -23.47 12.34 2.37
C GLN A 105 -24.72 13.23 2.44
N LYS A 106 -24.72 14.25 3.32
CA LYS A 106 -25.76 15.28 3.39
C LYS A 106 -25.75 16.24 2.18
N GLY A 107 -24.75 16.15 1.30
CA GLY A 107 -24.61 17.01 0.13
C GLY A 107 -24.10 18.42 0.44
N LEU A 108 -23.62 18.68 1.67
CA LEU A 108 -23.09 19.98 2.08
C LEU A 108 -21.67 20.20 1.54
N LEU A 109 -20.84 19.14 1.52
CA LEU A 109 -19.52 19.20 0.88
C LEU A 109 -19.63 18.88 -0.61
N LYS A 110 -19.15 19.79 -1.46
CA LYS A 110 -19.19 19.64 -2.92
C LYS A 110 -17.90 19.09 -3.49
N LEU A 111 -16.77 19.30 -2.80
CA LEU A 111 -15.46 18.84 -3.25
C LEU A 111 -14.66 18.26 -2.08
N VAL A 112 -14.16 17.03 -2.24
CA VAL A 112 -13.29 16.40 -1.24
C VAL A 112 -11.99 15.96 -1.87
N TYR A 113 -10.88 16.48 -1.36
CA TYR A 113 -9.53 16.03 -1.70
C TYR A 113 -9.18 14.78 -0.92
N ALA A 114 -8.80 13.70 -1.59
CA ALA A 114 -8.56 12.43 -0.91
C ALA A 114 -7.36 11.65 -1.44
N THR A 115 -6.78 10.81 -0.58
CA THR A 115 -5.78 9.82 -1.00
C THR A 115 -6.46 8.57 -1.57
N GLY A 116 -5.74 7.79 -2.39
CA GLY A 116 -6.27 6.58 -3.05
C GLY A 116 -6.92 5.56 -2.09
N THR A 117 -6.51 5.51 -0.83
CA THR A 117 -7.12 4.63 0.20
C THR A 117 -8.61 4.87 0.42
N LEU A 118 -9.13 6.06 0.10
CA LEU A 118 -10.56 6.36 0.18
C LEU A 118 -11.38 5.49 -0.79
N ALA A 119 -10.81 5.17 -1.95
CA ALA A 119 -11.52 4.45 -3.01
C ALA A 119 -11.96 3.03 -2.59
N ALA A 120 -11.20 2.38 -1.70
CA ALA A 120 -11.41 1.00 -1.30
C ALA A 120 -12.32 0.80 -0.07
N GLY A 121 -12.64 1.85 0.71
CA GLY A 121 -13.01 1.64 2.12
C GLY A 121 -14.24 2.37 2.69
N ILE A 122 -14.93 3.24 1.93
CA ILE A 122 -15.96 4.12 2.52
C ILE A 122 -17.19 4.20 1.61
N ASN A 123 -18.41 4.36 2.12
CA ASN A 123 -19.61 4.60 1.31
C ASN A 123 -19.81 6.11 1.06
N MET A 124 -19.10 6.65 0.06
CA MET A 124 -19.12 8.06 -0.30
C MET A 124 -19.06 8.18 -1.84
N PRO A 125 -20.15 7.85 -2.56
CA PRO A 125 -20.20 7.96 -4.01
C PRO A 125 -20.37 9.43 -4.44
N ALA A 126 -19.65 9.83 -5.48
CA ALA A 126 -19.67 11.20 -6.00
C ALA A 126 -20.23 11.20 -7.42
N ARG A 127 -20.68 12.36 -7.93
CA ARG A 127 -21.03 12.48 -9.35
C ARG A 127 -19.77 12.33 -10.22
N THR A 128 -18.67 12.90 -9.74
CA THR A 128 -17.41 12.98 -10.48
C THR A 128 -16.22 12.57 -9.63
N THR A 129 -15.24 11.94 -10.26
CA THR A 129 -13.92 11.69 -9.67
C THR A 129 -12.87 12.40 -10.49
N VAL A 130 -11.99 13.14 -9.82
CA VAL A 130 -10.86 13.85 -10.43
C VAL A 130 -9.59 13.16 -10.00
N ILE A 131 -8.68 12.85 -10.92
CA ILE A 131 -7.42 12.17 -10.61
C ILE A 131 -6.28 13.04 -11.14
N SER A 132 -5.48 13.62 -10.24
CA SER A 132 -4.40 14.55 -10.61
C SER A 132 -3.05 13.91 -10.84
N ASN A 133 -2.83 12.73 -10.26
CA ASN A 133 -1.57 12.02 -10.38
C ASN A 133 -1.81 10.58 -10.78
N LEU A 134 -1.17 10.18 -11.88
CA LEU A 134 -1.18 8.82 -12.43
C LEU A 134 0.07 8.05 -12.00
N ALA A 135 0.95 8.66 -11.22
CA ALA A 135 2.13 8.03 -10.65
C ALA A 135 2.18 8.23 -9.13
N ARG A 136 2.68 7.19 -8.44
CA ARG A 136 2.93 7.21 -7.00
C ARG A 136 4.38 6.86 -6.71
N ARG A 137 4.91 7.42 -5.62
CA ARG A 137 6.16 6.95 -5.03
C ARG A 137 5.91 5.60 -4.34
N SER A 138 6.60 4.58 -4.79
CA SER A 138 6.78 3.28 -4.13
C SER A 138 8.20 3.21 -3.54
N ASP A 139 8.48 2.15 -2.78
CA ASP A 139 9.82 1.85 -2.28
C ASP A 139 10.80 1.62 -3.44
N ASP A 140 10.30 1.08 -4.57
CA ASP A 140 11.04 0.87 -5.81
C ASP A 140 11.16 2.13 -6.70
N GLY A 141 10.73 3.30 -6.21
CA GLY A 141 10.75 4.56 -6.95
C GLY A 141 9.38 4.99 -7.48
N ILE A 142 9.36 5.87 -8.48
CA ILE A 142 8.11 6.40 -9.05
C ILE A 142 7.55 5.38 -10.04
N GLN A 143 6.35 4.86 -9.76
CA GLN A 143 5.64 3.92 -10.61
C GLN A 143 4.29 4.51 -11.03
N LEU A 144 3.84 4.20 -12.24
CA LEU A 144 2.49 4.50 -12.66
C LEU A 144 1.49 3.71 -11.81
N LEU A 145 0.30 4.27 -11.63
CA LEU A 145 -0.79 3.60 -10.94
C LEU A 145 -1.21 2.35 -11.74
N PRO A 146 -1.44 1.22 -11.04
CA PRO A 146 -2.00 0.04 -11.68
C PRO A 146 -3.44 0.33 -12.14
N HIS A 147 -3.87 -0.41 -13.15
CA HIS A 147 -5.20 -0.33 -13.74
C HIS A 147 -6.29 -0.50 -12.68
N ASN A 148 -6.14 -1.49 -11.80
CA ASN A 148 -7.11 -1.76 -10.74
C ASN A 148 -7.27 -0.59 -9.76
N GLU A 149 -6.19 0.12 -9.39
CA GLU A 149 -6.29 1.31 -8.53
C GLU A 149 -6.96 2.48 -9.25
N LEU A 150 -6.64 2.68 -10.53
CA LEU A 150 -7.29 3.70 -11.36
C LEU A 150 -8.80 3.44 -11.46
N LEU A 151 -9.19 2.20 -11.74
CA LEU A 151 -10.60 1.80 -11.81
C LEU A 151 -11.31 1.90 -10.46
N GLN A 152 -10.66 1.57 -9.35
CA GLN A 152 -11.26 1.75 -8.02
C GLN A 152 -11.57 3.22 -7.74
N MET A 153 -10.67 4.14 -8.10
CA MET A 153 -10.91 5.57 -7.97
C MET A 153 -12.01 6.05 -8.90
N ALA A 154 -11.94 5.67 -10.19
CA ALA A 154 -12.94 6.05 -11.19
C ALA A 154 -14.34 5.51 -10.88
N GLY A 155 -14.43 4.30 -10.33
CA GLY A 155 -15.68 3.64 -9.93
C GLY A 155 -16.41 4.32 -8.77
N ARG A 156 -15.82 5.36 -8.16
CA ARG A 156 -16.50 6.22 -7.18
C ARG A 156 -17.37 7.29 -7.83
N ALA A 157 -17.25 7.50 -9.14
CA ALA A 157 -18.09 8.39 -9.92
C ALA A 157 -19.40 7.72 -10.31
N GLY A 158 -20.49 8.49 -10.26
CA GLY A 158 -21.85 8.03 -10.52
C GLY A 158 -22.55 7.53 -9.27
N ARG A 159 -23.56 8.27 -8.83
CA ARG A 159 -24.41 7.89 -7.69
C ARG A 159 -25.63 7.13 -8.20
N ARG A 160 -25.76 5.86 -7.80
CA ARG A 160 -26.92 5.01 -8.15
C ARG A 160 -28.21 5.70 -7.72
N GLY A 161 -29.17 5.82 -8.64
CA GLY A 161 -30.47 6.45 -8.39
C GLY A 161 -30.48 7.98 -8.47
N TYR A 162 -29.32 8.65 -8.59
CA TYR A 162 -29.25 10.12 -8.69
C TYR A 162 -28.62 10.60 -10.00
N ASP A 163 -27.61 9.90 -10.49
CA ASP A 163 -26.85 10.29 -11.68
C ASP A 163 -27.08 9.30 -12.82
N THR A 164 -27.35 9.82 -14.02
CA THR A 164 -27.44 9.01 -15.25
C THR A 164 -26.07 8.58 -15.76
N LEU A 165 -25.05 9.41 -15.53
CA LEU A 165 -23.67 9.20 -15.93
C LEU A 165 -22.73 9.57 -14.77
N GLY A 166 -21.68 8.76 -14.58
CA GLY A 166 -20.55 9.10 -13.73
C GLY A 166 -19.42 9.69 -14.56
N HIS A 167 -18.75 10.73 -14.05
CA HIS A 167 -17.63 11.37 -14.77
C HIS A 167 -16.29 11.07 -14.10
N CYS A 168 -15.29 10.68 -14.89
CA CYS A 168 -13.91 10.56 -14.44
C CYS A 168 -13.04 11.56 -15.19
N VAL A 169 -12.47 12.52 -14.47
CA VAL A 169 -11.64 13.59 -15.02
C VAL A 169 -10.18 13.33 -14.67
N LEU A 170 -9.35 13.14 -15.68
CA LEU A 170 -7.90 12.95 -15.53
C LEU A 170 -7.21 14.28 -15.79
N VAL A 171 -6.55 14.84 -14.79
CA VAL A 171 -5.91 16.15 -14.91
C VAL A 171 -4.51 15.96 -15.48
N GLN A 172 -4.19 16.70 -16.54
CA GLN A 172 -2.84 16.67 -17.11
C GLN A 172 -1.83 17.29 -16.14
N GLY A 173 -0.84 16.50 -15.75
CA GLY A 173 0.30 16.93 -14.96
C GLY A 173 1.50 17.35 -15.82
N ARG A 174 2.61 17.71 -15.15
CA ARG A 174 3.84 18.14 -15.83
C ARG A 174 4.56 16.99 -16.55
N PHE A 175 4.45 15.78 -16.00
CA PHE A 175 5.18 14.60 -16.47
C PHE A 175 4.26 13.48 -16.96
N GLU A 176 2.96 13.62 -16.74
CA GLU A 176 1.93 12.62 -16.96
C GLU A 176 0.71 13.30 -17.60
N GLY A 177 0.06 12.62 -18.53
CA GLY A 177 -1.05 13.18 -19.29
C GLY A 177 -1.87 12.09 -19.98
N ALA A 178 -2.61 12.47 -21.02
CA ALA A 178 -3.55 11.58 -21.68
C ALA A 178 -2.91 10.26 -22.19
N GLU A 179 -1.69 10.30 -22.72
CA GLU A 179 -0.98 9.10 -23.19
C GLU A 179 -0.72 8.10 -22.06
N ALA A 180 -0.28 8.59 -20.88
CA ALA A 180 -0.03 7.73 -19.73
C ALA A 180 -1.34 7.13 -19.19
N ALA A 181 -2.40 7.93 -19.11
CA ALA A 181 -3.71 7.45 -18.72
C ALA A 181 -4.25 6.39 -19.68
N HIS A 182 -4.13 6.62 -20.99
CA HIS A 182 -4.54 5.66 -22.00
C HIS A 182 -3.75 4.35 -21.86
N GLY A 183 -2.44 4.42 -21.62
CA GLY A 183 -1.62 3.24 -21.36
C GLY A 183 -2.10 2.40 -20.17
N ILE A 184 -2.49 3.04 -19.06
CA ILE A 184 -3.03 2.35 -17.88
C ILE A 184 -4.39 1.71 -18.20
N ILE A 185 -5.29 2.45 -18.88
CA ILE A 185 -6.62 1.94 -19.22
C ILE A 185 -6.52 0.78 -20.21
N ALA A 186 -5.67 0.90 -21.23
CA ALA A 186 -5.48 -0.11 -22.27
C ALA A 186 -4.77 -1.38 -21.77
N ALA A 187 -3.98 -1.29 -20.68
CA ALA A 187 -3.31 -2.45 -20.09
C ALA A 187 -4.27 -3.51 -19.55
N GLY A 188 -5.50 -3.10 -19.19
CA GLY A 188 -6.51 -3.97 -18.60
C GLY A 188 -6.22 -4.36 -17.14
N PRO A 189 -7.16 -5.07 -16.49
CA PRO A 189 -7.08 -5.39 -15.07
C PRO A 189 -5.95 -6.36 -14.76
N GLU A 190 -5.16 -6.04 -13.72
CA GLU A 190 -4.12 -6.95 -13.25
C GLU A 190 -4.73 -8.17 -12.53
N PRO A 191 -4.16 -9.38 -12.71
CA PRO A 191 -4.65 -10.57 -12.02
C PRO A 191 -4.41 -10.49 -10.52
N LEU A 192 -5.27 -11.16 -9.75
CA LEU A 192 -5.11 -11.29 -8.30
C LEU A 192 -3.80 -12.02 -7.99
N ARG A 193 -2.99 -11.43 -7.10
CA ARG A 193 -1.75 -12.03 -6.60
C ARG A 193 -1.94 -12.46 -5.15
N SER A 194 -1.47 -13.65 -4.84
CA SER A 194 -1.42 -14.10 -3.44
C SER A 194 -0.42 -13.26 -2.66
N GLN A 195 -0.90 -12.64 -1.58
CA GLN A 195 -0.07 -11.93 -0.60
C GLN A 195 0.30 -12.84 0.59
N PHE A 196 -0.02 -14.13 0.50
CA PHE A 196 0.31 -15.09 1.54
C PHE A 196 1.82 -15.21 1.68
N ALA A 197 2.32 -14.82 2.86
CA ALA A 197 3.72 -14.92 3.22
C ALA A 197 3.84 -15.69 4.54
N THR A 198 4.74 -16.67 4.58
CA THR A 198 5.02 -17.41 5.81
C THR A 198 5.85 -16.54 6.74
N SER A 199 5.28 -16.20 7.90
CA SER A 199 5.99 -15.53 8.99
C SER A 199 6.31 -16.51 10.11
N TYR A 200 7.34 -16.22 10.92
CA TYR A 200 7.65 -17.05 12.08
C TYR A 200 6.46 -17.17 13.05
N SER A 201 5.71 -16.09 13.25
CA SER A 201 4.52 -16.10 14.10
C SER A 201 3.45 -17.05 13.57
N LEU A 202 3.23 -17.08 12.25
CA LEU A 202 2.29 -18.04 11.65
C LEU A 202 2.72 -19.48 11.91
N VAL A 203 4.01 -19.79 11.69
CA VAL A 203 4.54 -21.15 11.89
C VAL A 203 4.41 -21.56 13.35
N LEU A 204 4.80 -20.71 14.30
CA LEU A 204 4.71 -21.01 15.73
C LEU A 204 3.25 -21.19 16.18
N ASN A 205 2.34 -20.34 15.71
CA ASN A 205 0.91 -20.47 16.03
C ASN A 205 0.32 -21.75 15.45
N LEU A 206 0.71 -22.15 14.24
CA LEU A 206 0.27 -23.41 13.65
C LEU A 206 0.79 -24.60 14.45
N LEU A 207 2.08 -24.62 14.81
CA LEU A 207 2.68 -25.72 15.57
C LEU A 207 2.22 -25.78 17.03
N SER A 208 1.62 -24.72 17.58
CA SER A 208 1.01 -24.76 18.91
C SER A 208 -0.34 -25.48 18.96
N VAL A 209 -1.01 -25.62 17.81
CA VAL A 209 -2.37 -26.19 17.71
C VAL A 209 -2.40 -27.46 16.86
N TYR A 210 -1.60 -27.50 15.80
CA TYR A 210 -1.57 -28.56 14.80
C TYR A 210 -0.25 -29.33 14.86
N SER A 211 -0.31 -30.60 14.45
CA SER A 211 0.89 -31.37 14.13
C SER A 211 1.63 -30.78 12.92
N LEU A 212 2.89 -31.18 12.73
CA LEU A 212 3.70 -30.73 11.59
C LEU A 212 3.05 -31.06 10.23
N ASP A 213 2.43 -32.22 10.10
CA ASP A 213 1.80 -32.65 8.85
C ASP A 213 0.52 -31.86 8.56
N GLU A 214 -0.30 -31.59 9.58
CA GLU A 214 -1.50 -30.75 9.46
C GLU A 214 -1.14 -29.29 9.15
N ALA A 215 -0.11 -28.74 9.79
CA ALA A 215 0.39 -27.41 9.50
C ALA A 215 0.88 -27.32 8.04
N ARG A 216 1.55 -28.35 7.54
CA ARG A 216 1.98 -28.42 6.13
C ARG A 216 0.80 -28.51 5.18
N ASP A 217 -0.20 -29.33 5.48
CA ASP A 217 -1.43 -29.45 4.69
C ASP A 217 -2.17 -28.10 4.64
N PHE A 218 -2.27 -27.40 5.76
CA PHE A 218 -2.86 -26.05 5.80
C PHE A 218 -2.12 -25.06 4.88
N LEU A 219 -0.78 -25.04 4.93
CA LEU A 219 0.02 -24.18 4.05
C LEU A 219 -0.12 -24.57 2.56
N SER A 220 -0.30 -25.86 2.28
CA SER A 220 -0.51 -26.36 0.92
C SER A 220 -1.80 -25.85 0.29
N LYS A 221 -2.84 -25.59 1.10
CA LYS A 221 -4.14 -25.04 0.66
C LYS A 221 -4.13 -23.53 0.44
N SER A 222 -2.97 -22.87 0.48
CA SER A 222 -2.87 -21.43 0.23
C SER A 222 -3.23 -21.08 -1.22
N PHE A 223 -3.83 -19.90 -1.42
CA PHE A 223 -4.11 -19.38 -2.77
C PHE A 223 -2.85 -19.26 -3.63
N GLY A 224 -1.69 -19.02 -3.01
CA GLY A 224 -0.40 -19.00 -3.71
C GLY A 224 -0.06 -20.36 -4.31
N THR A 225 -0.26 -21.44 -3.54
CA THR A 225 -0.07 -22.82 -4.02
C THR A 225 -1.07 -23.13 -5.12
N TYR A 226 -2.36 -22.82 -4.91
CA TYR A 226 -3.41 -23.04 -5.92
C TYR A 226 -3.07 -22.40 -7.27
N LEU A 227 -2.70 -21.11 -7.28
CA LEU A 227 -2.32 -20.40 -8.50
C LEU A 227 -1.07 -21.02 -9.18
N HIS A 228 -0.12 -21.52 -8.39
CA HIS A 228 1.03 -22.24 -8.94
C HIS A 228 0.63 -23.61 -9.49
N GLU A 229 -0.30 -24.31 -8.86
CA GLU A 229 -0.74 -25.63 -9.30
C GLU A 229 -1.56 -25.55 -10.59
N GLU A 230 -2.53 -24.64 -10.68
CA GLU A 230 -3.25 -24.35 -11.94
C GLU A 230 -2.30 -23.90 -13.05
N GLY A 231 -1.41 -22.95 -12.77
CA GLY A 231 -0.43 -22.48 -13.75
C GLY A 231 0.50 -23.59 -14.25
N ASN A 232 0.75 -24.62 -13.42
CA ASN A 232 1.58 -25.76 -13.76
C ASN A 232 0.80 -26.97 -14.30
N GLN A 233 -0.53 -26.94 -14.38
CA GLN A 233 -1.31 -28.08 -14.92
C GLN A 233 -0.89 -28.44 -16.34
N ARG A 234 -0.67 -27.44 -17.22
CA ARG A 234 -0.17 -27.68 -18.58
C ARG A 234 1.22 -28.33 -18.59
N LEU A 235 2.14 -27.89 -17.73
CA LEU A 235 3.47 -28.49 -17.65
C LEU A 235 3.44 -29.89 -17.06
N ARG A 236 2.55 -30.15 -16.09
CA ARG A 236 2.31 -31.48 -15.52
C ARG A 236 1.70 -32.43 -16.56
N GLN A 237 0.72 -31.99 -17.34
CA GLN A 237 0.15 -32.77 -18.44
C GLN A 237 1.19 -33.10 -19.52
N GLN A 238 2.04 -32.13 -19.90
CA GLN A 238 3.14 -32.37 -20.83
C GLN A 238 4.17 -33.36 -20.26
N ALA A 239 4.50 -33.26 -18.98
CA ALA A 239 5.40 -34.20 -18.31
C ALA A 239 4.81 -35.62 -18.28
N GLN A 240 3.51 -35.76 -18.01
CA GLN A 240 2.82 -37.05 -17.98
C GLN A 240 2.77 -37.69 -19.36
N GLN A 241 2.39 -36.95 -20.41
CA GLN A 241 2.39 -37.46 -21.79
C GLN A 241 3.78 -37.94 -22.23
N LEU A 242 4.83 -37.24 -21.82
CA LEU A 242 6.20 -37.67 -22.09
C LEU A 242 6.58 -38.94 -21.30
N MET A 243 6.15 -39.06 -20.03
CA MET A 243 6.37 -40.27 -19.25
C MET A 243 5.64 -41.47 -19.86
N ASP A 244 4.40 -41.28 -20.30
CA ASP A 244 3.59 -42.34 -20.92
C ASP A 244 4.21 -42.82 -22.24
N THR A 245 4.68 -41.89 -23.09
CA THR A 245 5.40 -42.22 -24.33
C THR A 245 6.74 -42.93 -24.05
N ALA A 246 7.47 -42.55 -23.01
CA ALA A 246 8.69 -43.25 -22.61
C ALA A 246 8.42 -44.68 -22.11
N ALA A 247 7.34 -44.88 -21.34
CA ALA A 247 6.92 -46.20 -20.86
C ALA A 247 6.52 -47.13 -22.02
N GLN A 248 5.78 -46.60 -23.02
CA GLN A 248 5.42 -47.36 -24.23
C GLN A 248 6.65 -47.79 -25.03
N LEU A 249 7.64 -46.92 -25.19
CA LEU A 249 8.89 -47.24 -25.88
C LEU A 249 9.72 -48.32 -25.16
N LEU A 250 9.72 -48.32 -23.82
CA LEU A 250 10.36 -49.36 -22.99
C LEU A 250 9.66 -50.72 -23.16
N GLN A 251 8.33 -50.77 -23.10
CA GLN A 251 7.57 -52.01 -23.31
C GLN A 251 7.75 -52.58 -24.72
N LEU A 252 7.76 -51.73 -25.75
CA LEU A 252 8.06 -52.15 -27.12
C LEU A 252 9.46 -52.76 -27.24
N ALA A 253 10.46 -52.16 -26.58
CA ALA A 253 11.83 -52.66 -26.55
C ALA A 253 11.99 -53.98 -25.78
N GLU A 254 11.15 -54.24 -24.77
CA GLU A 254 11.14 -55.52 -24.04
C GLU A 254 10.42 -56.64 -24.80
N SER A 255 9.36 -56.30 -25.56
CA SER A 255 8.58 -57.26 -26.36
C SER A 255 9.31 -57.74 -27.62
N GLN A 256 10.20 -56.93 -28.17
CA GLN A 256 11.09 -57.32 -29.27
C GLN A 256 12.38 -57.87 -28.66
N GLY A 257 12.45 -59.20 -28.53
CA GLY A 257 13.63 -59.91 -28.03
C GLY A 257 14.92 -59.40 -28.67
N GLN A 258 16.00 -59.47 -27.89
CA GLN A 258 17.37 -58.90 -28.02
C GLN A 258 18.14 -59.00 -29.36
N ALA A 259 17.50 -59.21 -30.50
CA ALA A 259 18.15 -59.29 -31.80
C ALA A 259 17.86 -58.05 -32.66
N THR A 260 18.91 -57.27 -32.88
CA THR A 260 19.08 -56.13 -33.81
C THR A 260 18.65 -54.75 -33.28
N ILE A 261 19.67 -53.97 -32.90
CA ILE A 261 19.59 -52.58 -32.45
C ILE A 261 19.21 -51.69 -33.65
N THR A 262 17.92 -51.45 -33.85
CA THR A 262 17.40 -50.57 -34.90
C THR A 262 17.02 -49.20 -34.36
N GLN A 263 17.01 -48.19 -35.24
CA GLN A 263 16.66 -46.76 -35.08
C GLN A 263 15.80 -46.37 -33.85
N GLN A 264 14.82 -47.21 -33.48
CA GLN A 264 13.92 -47.05 -32.33
C GLN A 264 14.63 -46.97 -30.96
N GLN A 265 15.74 -47.69 -30.73
CA GLN A 265 16.49 -47.55 -29.47
C GLN A 265 17.22 -46.20 -29.38
N LYS A 266 17.66 -45.64 -30.51
CA LYS A 266 18.23 -44.28 -30.57
C LYS A 266 17.13 -43.23 -30.33
N GLU A 267 15.93 -43.44 -30.85
CA GLU A 267 14.79 -42.56 -30.61
C GLU A 267 14.35 -42.60 -29.14
N ALA A 268 14.26 -43.78 -28.52
CA ALA A 268 13.97 -43.93 -27.10
C ALA A 268 15.05 -43.28 -26.21
N ALA A 269 16.33 -43.50 -26.51
CA ALA A 269 17.42 -42.82 -25.81
C ALA A 269 17.36 -41.29 -25.99
N SER A 270 16.95 -40.81 -27.17
CA SER A 270 16.77 -39.37 -27.43
C SER A 270 15.56 -38.80 -26.68
N ALA A 271 14.46 -39.56 -26.55
CA ALA A 271 13.27 -39.19 -25.80
C ALA A 271 13.56 -39.12 -24.30
N VAL A 272 14.28 -40.10 -23.75
CA VAL A 272 14.77 -40.09 -22.36
C VAL A 272 15.71 -38.90 -22.11
N LYS A 273 16.57 -38.55 -23.08
CA LYS A 273 17.45 -37.37 -22.98
C LYS A 273 16.66 -36.05 -23.02
N ARG A 274 15.58 -35.97 -23.81
CA ARG A 274 14.64 -34.84 -23.81
C ARG A 274 13.87 -34.75 -22.50
N LEU A 275 13.39 -35.87 -21.97
CA LEU A 275 12.72 -35.96 -20.66
C LEU A 275 13.63 -35.52 -19.53
N LYS A 276 14.87 -36.02 -19.50
CA LYS A 276 15.87 -35.66 -18.48
C LYS A 276 16.19 -34.16 -18.54
N SER A 277 16.34 -33.59 -19.72
CA SER A 277 16.58 -32.14 -19.87
C SER A 277 15.35 -31.29 -19.52
N LEU A 278 14.14 -31.76 -19.80
CA LEU A 278 12.90 -31.09 -19.40
C LEU A 278 12.70 -31.14 -17.87
N LEU A 279 12.88 -32.30 -17.24
CA LEU A 279 12.87 -32.47 -15.78
C LEU A 279 13.93 -31.60 -15.10
N LEU A 280 15.13 -31.51 -15.68
CA LEU A 280 16.18 -30.65 -15.16
C LEU A 280 15.78 -29.18 -15.24
N ARG A 281 15.17 -28.73 -16.35
CA ARG A 281 14.66 -27.35 -16.51
C ARG A 281 13.51 -27.06 -15.54
N LEU A 282 12.59 -28.00 -15.36
CA LEU A 282 11.49 -27.90 -14.39
C LEU A 282 12.02 -27.80 -12.95
N ARG A 283 12.99 -28.66 -12.60
CA ARG A 283 13.63 -28.63 -11.29
C ARG A 283 14.42 -27.35 -11.10
N GLN A 284 15.17 -26.89 -12.10
CA GLN A 284 15.90 -25.62 -12.06
C GLN A 284 14.96 -24.42 -11.92
N ARG A 285 13.82 -24.39 -12.63
CA ARG A 285 12.79 -23.36 -12.45
C ARG A 285 12.18 -23.39 -11.06
N ALA A 286 11.73 -24.56 -10.59
CA ALA A 286 11.20 -24.72 -9.24
C ALA A 286 12.23 -24.36 -8.15
N THR A 287 13.53 -24.55 -8.42
CA THR A 287 14.60 -24.18 -7.50
C THR A 287 14.92 -22.69 -7.57
N ALA A 288 14.97 -22.09 -8.76
CA ALA A 288 15.11 -20.64 -8.95
C ALA A 288 13.92 -19.87 -8.38
N GLU A 289 12.71 -20.41 -8.49
CA GLU A 289 11.49 -19.85 -7.92
C GLU A 289 11.49 -19.96 -6.39
N ARG A 290 11.95 -21.09 -5.82
CA ARG A 290 12.19 -21.20 -4.38
C ARG A 290 13.26 -20.20 -3.91
N CYS A 291 14.37 -20.07 -4.63
CA CYS A 291 15.40 -19.08 -4.32
C CYS A 291 14.88 -17.65 -4.45
N ALA A 292 14.01 -17.36 -5.42
CA ALA A 292 13.38 -16.05 -5.58
C ALA A 292 12.33 -15.79 -4.49
N ALA A 293 11.58 -16.80 -4.04
CA ALA A 293 10.66 -16.70 -2.92
C ALA A 293 11.41 -16.45 -1.60
N VAL A 294 12.49 -17.19 -1.35
CA VAL A 294 13.41 -16.96 -0.23
C VAL A 294 14.07 -15.58 -0.34
N GLY A 295 14.47 -15.16 -1.54
CA GLY A 295 15.02 -13.83 -1.79
C GLY A 295 14.03 -12.72 -1.46
N ARG A 296 12.75 -12.87 -1.82
CA ARG A 296 11.68 -11.94 -1.44
C ARG A 296 11.39 -11.95 0.06
N MET A 297 11.47 -13.11 0.72
CA MET A 297 11.34 -13.21 2.18
C MET A 297 12.50 -12.53 2.90
N LEU A 298 13.72 -12.68 2.39
CA LEU A 298 14.91 -12.04 2.94
C LEU A 298 14.94 -10.54 2.66
N SER A 299 14.46 -10.08 1.50
CA SER A 299 14.36 -8.64 1.22
C SER A 299 13.29 -7.99 2.09
N THR A 300 12.10 -8.58 2.21
CA THR A 300 11.04 -8.08 3.10
C THR A 300 11.44 -8.11 4.59
N ALA A 301 12.17 -9.14 5.03
CA ALA A 301 12.75 -9.17 6.38
C ALA A 301 13.86 -8.12 6.57
N GLY A 302 14.68 -7.89 5.54
CA GLY A 302 15.72 -6.85 5.53
C GLY A 302 15.13 -5.44 5.56
N ASP A 303 14.07 -5.20 4.79
CA ASP A 303 13.39 -3.91 4.70
C ASP A 303 12.60 -3.60 5.97
N THR A 304 11.97 -4.60 6.59
CA THR A 304 11.30 -4.44 7.89
C THR A 304 12.31 -4.25 9.03
N ALA A 305 13.45 -4.95 9.02
CA ALA A 305 14.53 -4.74 9.99
C ALA A 305 15.24 -3.38 9.81
N ALA A 306 15.48 -2.94 8.57
CA ALA A 306 16.05 -1.64 8.25
C ALA A 306 15.07 -0.49 8.57
N ALA A 307 13.78 -0.66 8.30
CA ALA A 307 12.74 0.30 8.69
C ALA A 307 12.57 0.37 10.21
N ALA A 308 12.62 -0.76 10.91
CA ALA A 308 12.58 -0.81 12.37
C ALA A 308 13.83 -0.16 13.00
N ALA A 309 15.02 -0.42 12.45
CA ALA A 309 16.27 0.19 12.86
C ALA A 309 16.29 1.70 12.56
N ALA A 310 15.80 2.14 11.40
CA ALA A 310 15.70 3.55 11.05
C ALA A 310 14.64 4.30 11.87
N ALA A 311 13.56 3.62 12.28
CA ALA A 311 12.56 4.16 13.20
C ALA A 311 13.07 4.20 14.65
N ALA A 312 13.89 3.22 15.07
CA ALA A 312 14.57 3.24 16.36
C ALA A 312 15.64 4.34 16.41
N ALA A 313 16.44 4.50 15.35
CA ALA A 313 17.44 5.57 15.24
C ALA A 313 16.81 6.96 15.22
N ARG A 314 15.67 7.15 14.54
CA ARG A 314 14.90 8.41 14.55
C ARG A 314 14.33 8.73 15.94
N ARG A 315 13.77 7.74 16.64
CA ARG A 315 13.29 7.89 18.03
C ARG A 315 14.42 8.21 19.00
N SER A 316 15.60 7.60 18.84
CA SER A 316 16.79 7.93 19.64
C SER A 316 17.29 9.35 19.35
N ALA A 317 17.33 9.78 18.09
CA ALA A 317 17.74 11.13 17.71
C ALA A 317 16.77 12.22 18.21
N GLU A 318 15.45 11.97 18.14
CA GLU A 318 14.42 12.86 18.70
C GLU A 318 14.47 12.91 20.24
N SER A 319 14.76 11.78 20.89
CA SER A 319 14.92 11.73 22.36
C SER A 319 16.20 12.44 22.84
N ALA A 320 17.29 12.38 22.06
CA ALA A 320 18.53 13.09 22.34
C ALA A 320 18.39 14.60 22.12
N CYS A 321 17.63 15.02 21.10
CA CYS A 321 17.29 16.42 20.86
C CYS A 321 16.39 16.99 21.97
N ARG A 322 15.41 16.23 22.47
CA ARG A 322 14.59 16.63 23.64
C ARG A 322 15.38 16.67 24.96
N ARG A 323 16.39 15.80 25.13
CA ARG A 323 17.25 15.81 26.33
C ARG A 323 18.23 16.98 26.37
N CYS A 324 18.60 17.54 25.22
CA CYS A 324 19.54 18.67 25.14
C CYS A 324 18.84 20.03 25.31
N CYS A 325 17.55 20.15 25.00
CA CYS A 325 16.80 21.41 25.10
C CYS A 325 16.13 21.67 26.46
N CYS A 326 16.20 20.74 27.42
CA CYS A 326 15.55 20.89 28.73
C CYS A 326 16.51 21.16 29.90
N SER A 327 17.81 21.43 29.66
CA SER A 327 18.80 21.65 30.72
C SER A 327 19.32 23.09 30.84
N THR A 328 18.53 24.09 30.47
CA THR A 328 18.85 25.51 30.76
C THR A 328 17.59 26.33 30.95
N SER A 329 17.07 26.33 32.19
CA SER A 329 16.09 27.33 32.65
C SER A 329 16.40 27.75 34.08
N ALA A 330 17.13 28.85 34.25
CA ALA A 330 17.06 29.77 35.38
C ALA A 330 18.05 30.93 35.20
N ALA A 331 17.59 32.08 34.67
CA ALA A 331 17.99 33.44 35.07
C ALA A 331 17.37 34.50 34.13
N THR A 332 16.85 35.56 34.74
CA THR A 332 16.10 36.72 34.20
C THR A 332 16.94 37.72 33.38
N PRO A 333 16.30 38.71 32.70
CA PRO A 333 16.81 39.29 31.46
C PRO A 333 17.60 40.60 31.64
N THR A 334 18.58 40.84 30.76
CA THR A 334 19.09 42.17 30.45
C THR A 334 19.43 42.32 28.97
N THR A 335 19.23 43.55 28.52
CA THR A 335 19.03 44.08 27.18
C THR A 335 20.29 44.12 26.31
N THR A 336 20.22 43.64 25.05
CA THR A 336 20.72 44.28 23.79
C THR A 336 20.89 43.25 22.65
N PRO A 337 20.69 43.62 21.36
CA PRO A 337 20.69 42.66 20.25
C PRO A 337 22.06 42.54 19.55
N ARG A 338 22.44 41.32 19.16
CA ARG A 338 23.49 41.04 18.15
C ARG A 338 23.08 39.86 17.25
N PRO A 339 23.62 39.75 16.03
CA PRO A 339 22.91 39.20 14.87
C PRO A 339 22.98 37.67 14.75
N GLN A 340 21.97 37.14 14.06
CA GLN A 340 21.73 35.73 13.78
C GLN A 340 22.82 35.14 12.88
N SER A 341 23.52 34.10 13.35
CA SER A 341 24.35 33.22 12.53
C SER A 341 23.54 31.98 12.12
N THR A 342 23.53 31.74 10.81
CA THR A 342 22.86 30.62 10.14
C THR A 342 23.65 29.33 10.31
N CYS A 343 23.07 28.30 10.93
CA CYS A 343 23.61 26.93 10.88
C CYS A 343 23.16 26.23 9.59
N ARG A 344 24.08 26.01 8.64
CA ARG A 344 23.94 25.06 7.53
C ARG A 344 24.39 23.66 7.97
N PRO A 345 23.72 22.57 7.55
CA PRO A 345 24.22 21.22 7.77
C PRO A 345 25.35 20.91 6.77
N SER A 346 26.50 20.47 7.30
CA SER A 346 27.67 20.08 6.53
C SER A 346 27.53 18.69 5.91
N GLN A 347 28.13 18.56 4.74
CA GLN A 347 28.10 17.39 3.86
C GLN A 347 28.83 16.18 4.45
N SER A 348 28.28 15.00 4.19
CA SER A 348 28.86 13.69 4.48
C SER A 348 30.18 13.47 3.74
N ARG A 349 31.29 13.30 4.47
CA ARG A 349 32.53 12.71 3.96
C ARG A 349 32.61 11.23 4.37
N SER A 350 32.87 10.40 3.37
CA SER A 350 33.23 8.99 3.46
C SER A 350 34.52 8.78 4.26
N LEU A 351 34.53 7.85 5.21
CA LEU A 351 35.77 7.28 5.75
C LEU A 351 35.62 5.77 5.95
N THR A 352 36.41 5.06 5.16
CA THR A 352 36.75 3.65 5.21
C THR A 352 37.46 3.27 6.51
N GLY A 353 37.11 2.09 7.05
CA GLY A 353 38.01 1.14 7.73
C GLY A 353 38.79 1.63 8.95
N ARG A 354 38.35 1.20 10.15
CA ARG A 354 39.27 0.78 11.24
C ARG A 354 38.54 -0.07 12.28
N ARG A 355 39.25 -1.12 12.72
CA ARG A 355 38.84 -2.16 13.67
C ARG A 355 38.59 -1.56 15.06
N LEU A 356 37.56 -2.05 15.77
CA LEU A 356 37.31 -1.75 17.18
C LEU A 356 37.62 -2.99 18.04
N HIS A 357 38.53 -2.82 19.00
CA HIS A 357 38.71 -3.71 20.14
C HIS A 357 37.70 -3.38 21.25
N PRO A 358 37.31 -4.34 22.12
CA PRO A 358 36.27 -4.14 23.12
C PRO A 358 36.84 -3.55 24.42
N ALA A 359 36.24 -2.48 24.92
CA ALA A 359 36.50 -1.96 26.26
C ALA A 359 35.55 -2.63 27.27
N ARG A 360 36.16 -3.22 28.32
CA ARG A 360 35.51 -3.74 29.52
C ARG A 360 34.91 -2.60 30.34
N CYS A 361 33.73 -2.84 30.93
CA CYS A 361 33.24 -2.06 32.08
C CYS A 361 32.97 -3.00 33.26
N ALA A 362 33.61 -2.70 34.38
CA ALA A 362 33.49 -3.40 35.65
C ALA A 362 32.47 -2.70 36.57
N THR A 363 31.62 -3.53 37.18
CA THR A 363 31.10 -3.49 38.56
C THR A 363 30.54 -2.20 39.18
N GLY A 364 29.29 -2.28 39.65
CA GLY A 364 28.74 -1.46 40.74
C GLY A 364 27.27 -1.78 41.03
N ARG A 365 26.99 -2.47 42.15
CA ARG A 365 25.65 -2.89 42.63
C ARG A 365 24.82 -1.72 43.17
N SER A 366 23.49 -1.79 43.01
CA SER A 366 22.53 -1.65 44.13
C SER A 366 21.18 -2.32 43.80
N ARG A 367 20.54 -2.87 44.83
CA ARG A 367 19.31 -3.70 44.81
C ARG A 367 18.04 -2.86 44.99
N ARG A 368 16.91 -3.41 44.50
CA ARG A 368 15.47 -3.29 44.87
C ARG A 368 14.66 -3.05 43.58
N SER A 369 13.52 -3.68 43.29
CA SER A 369 12.65 -4.63 43.98
C SER A 369 11.69 -5.23 42.93
N CYS A 370 11.29 -6.49 43.13
CA CYS A 370 10.32 -7.23 42.34
C CYS A 370 8.97 -6.49 42.20
N CYS A 371 8.38 -6.55 41.01
CA CYS A 371 6.93 -6.59 40.80
C CYS A 371 6.66 -7.61 39.69
N ALA A 372 6.08 -8.73 40.10
CA ALA A 372 5.60 -9.79 39.22
C ALA A 372 4.33 -9.31 38.49
N TRP A 373 4.21 -9.64 37.20
CA TRP A 373 2.94 -9.59 36.48
C TRP A 373 2.54 -11.03 36.16
N ALA A 374 1.41 -11.45 36.73
CA ALA A 374 0.77 -12.72 36.44
C ALA A 374 0.04 -12.65 35.08
N PRO A 375 -0.02 -13.74 34.30
CA PRO A 375 -0.80 -13.79 33.06
C PRO A 375 -2.26 -14.12 33.39
N THR A 376 -3.19 -13.23 33.05
CA THR A 376 -4.63 -13.55 33.06
C THR A 376 -5.02 -14.09 31.69
N THR A 377 -5.26 -15.39 31.63
CA THR A 377 -5.89 -16.08 30.52
C THR A 377 -7.41 -15.95 30.63
N ALA A 378 -8.04 -15.31 29.64
CA ALA A 378 -9.48 -15.42 29.40
C ALA A 378 -9.70 -15.78 27.92
N PRO A 379 -10.41 -16.88 27.61
CA PRO A 379 -10.66 -17.31 26.23
C PRO A 379 -11.77 -16.47 25.59
N TRP A 380 -11.53 -16.03 24.35
CA TRP A 380 -12.53 -15.38 23.50
C TRP A 380 -13.56 -16.41 23.02
N GLN A 381 -14.78 -16.36 23.54
CA GLN A 381 -15.93 -17.08 22.99
C GLN A 381 -16.67 -16.18 21.98
N TRP A 382 -16.76 -16.65 20.74
CA TRP A 382 -17.54 -16.05 19.68
C TRP A 382 -18.97 -16.58 19.74
N GLN A 383 -19.96 -15.72 20.00
CA GLN A 383 -21.38 -16.04 19.91
C GLN A 383 -21.98 -15.40 18.64
N PRO A 384 -22.65 -16.17 17.76
CA PRO A 384 -23.34 -15.61 16.61
C PRO A 384 -24.62 -14.87 17.06
N SER A 385 -24.77 -13.63 16.63
CA SER A 385 -26.00 -12.86 16.79
C SER A 385 -27.02 -13.27 15.73
N THR A 386 -28.11 -13.87 16.17
CA THR A 386 -29.33 -14.06 15.39
C THR A 386 -30.03 -12.72 15.23
N SER A 387 -30.21 -12.27 13.99
CA SER A 387 -31.13 -11.17 13.66
C SER A 387 -32.52 -11.76 13.42
N PRO A 388 -33.62 -11.13 13.89
CA PRO A 388 -34.96 -11.54 13.52
C PRO A 388 -35.30 -11.04 12.10
N GLU A 389 -35.99 -11.89 11.37
CA GLU A 389 -36.55 -11.65 10.04
C GLU A 389 -37.54 -10.47 10.05
N CYS A 390 -37.46 -9.63 9.01
CA CYS A 390 -38.56 -8.86 8.42
C CYS A 390 -38.27 -8.67 6.94
#